data_AF-A0A662YT86-F1
#
_entry.id   AF-A0A662YT86-F1
#
_cell.length_a   1.000
_cell.length_b   1.000
_cell.length_c   1.000
_cell.angle_alpha   90.00
_cell.angle_beta   90.00
_cell.angle_gamma   90.00
#
_symmetry.space_group_name_H-M   'P 1'
#
loop_
_entity.id
_entity.type
_entity.pdbx_description
1 polymer ?
#
loop_
_entity_poly.entity_id
_entity_poly.type
_entity_poly.pdbx_seq_one_letter_code
_entity_poly.pdbx_strand_id
1 'polypeptide(L)'
;LTAARMKVKILSIGLFVIFQILSNVSAESTCKLKAKFNLNGFKNTEKKKVIVGGMFPIHYRLAASNSSSTSMPVSVSCEGFNYRTFRWAQTMRFAIDEINKREDILPNTELGYVIYDSCFTISKAVEGTLTYLT
;
A
#
# COMPACT_ATOMS: atom_id res chain seq x y z
N LEU A 1 61.48 18.13 6.49
CA LEU A 1 60.67 17.85 5.27
C LEU A 1 59.73 16.65 5.39
N THR A 2 60.07 15.61 6.17
CA THR A 2 59.31 14.35 6.30
C THR A 2 57.98 14.47 7.05
N ALA A 3 57.92 15.27 8.13
CA ALA A 3 56.70 15.48 8.90
C ALA A 3 55.59 16.24 8.14
N ALA A 4 55.97 17.19 7.27
CA ALA A 4 55.03 17.97 6.45
C ALA A 4 54.38 17.11 5.35
N ARG A 5 55.16 16.23 4.70
CA ARG A 5 54.64 15.26 3.72
C ARG A 5 53.66 14.26 4.33
N MET A 6 53.87 13.87 5.59
CA MET A 6 52.97 12.97 6.31
C MET A 6 51.63 13.63 6.65
N LYS A 7 51.64 14.90 7.10
CA LYS A 7 50.41 15.67 7.36
C LYS A 7 49.56 15.88 6.10
N VAL A 8 50.20 16.16 4.95
CA VAL A 8 49.51 16.33 3.66
C VAL A 8 48.87 15.02 3.18
N LYS A 9 49.54 13.88 3.37
CA LYS A 9 48.94 12.56 3.08
C LYS A 9 47.72 12.27 3.96
N ILE A 10 47.80 12.57 5.26
CA ILE A 10 46.67 12.38 6.19
C ILE A 10 45.49 13.27 5.79
N LEU A 11 45.74 14.53 5.42
CA LEU A 11 44.70 15.45 4.95
C LEU A 11 44.04 14.95 3.65
N SER A 12 44.85 14.46 2.70
CA SER A 12 44.37 13.92 1.43
C SER A 12 43.54 12.64 1.61
N ILE A 13 43.93 11.76 2.54
CA ILE A 13 43.17 10.55 2.87
C ILE A 13 41.84 10.93 3.53
N GLY A 14 41.86 11.87 4.49
CA GLY A 14 40.65 12.38 5.13
C GLY A 14 39.67 12.98 4.12
N LEU A 15 40.16 13.76 3.16
CA LEU A 15 39.34 14.36 2.10
C LEU A 15 38.72 13.30 1.18
N PHE A 16 39.49 12.26 0.83
CA PHE A 16 39.01 11.15 0.00
C PHE A 16 37.92 10.35 0.73
N VAL A 17 38.09 10.08 2.03
CA VAL A 17 37.08 9.40 2.85
C VAL A 17 35.79 10.24 2.93
N ILE A 18 35.90 11.55 3.14
CA ILE A 18 34.73 12.45 3.17
C ILE A 18 34.01 12.45 1.80
N PHE A 19 34.75 12.48 0.69
CA PHE A 19 34.19 12.43 -0.66
C PHE A 19 33.45 11.11 -0.94
N GLN A 20 34.02 9.97 -0.50
CA GLN A 20 33.35 8.66 -0.60
C GLN A 20 32.08 8.59 0.26
N ILE A 21 32.07 9.20 1.46
CA ILE A 21 30.88 9.27 2.31
C ILE A 21 29.80 10.14 1.65
N LEU A 22 30.17 11.31 1.10
CA LEU A 22 29.25 12.21 0.42
C LEU A 22 28.66 11.60 -0.87
N SER A 23 29.43 10.78 -1.58
CA SER A 23 28.99 10.12 -2.81
C SER A 23 27.98 8.99 -2.57
N ASN A 24 27.97 8.41 -1.37
CA ASN A 24 27.09 7.29 -0.99
C ASN A 24 25.75 7.73 -0.38
N VAL A 25 25.49 9.03 -0.22
CA VAL A 25 24.18 9.54 0.20
C VAL A 25 23.24 9.52 -1.02
N SER A 26 22.87 8.31 -1.45
CA SER A 26 21.67 8.11 -2.24
C SER A 26 20.50 8.09 -1.26
N ALA A 27 19.78 9.21 -1.18
CA ALA A 27 18.53 9.27 -0.42
C ALA A 27 17.49 8.40 -1.13
N GLU A 28 17.35 7.15 -0.69
CA GLU A 28 16.29 6.25 -1.16
C GLU A 28 14.94 6.84 -0.69
N SER A 29 14.20 7.41 -1.63
CA SER A 29 12.90 8.03 -1.33
C SER A 29 11.87 6.94 -1.02
N THR A 30 11.79 6.53 0.24
CA THR A 30 10.77 5.59 0.70
C THR A 30 9.45 6.34 0.92
N CYS A 31 8.56 6.29 -0.08
CA CYS A 31 7.18 6.69 0.11
C CYS A 31 6.48 5.63 0.96
N LYS A 32 6.07 5.98 2.18
CA LYS A 32 5.32 5.10 3.07
C LYS A 32 4.03 5.79 3.51
N LEU A 33 2.93 5.04 3.46
CA LEU A 33 1.66 5.50 3.96
C LEU A 33 1.76 5.76 5.48
N LYS A 34 1.61 7.02 5.88
CA LYS A 34 1.65 7.41 7.30
C LYS A 34 0.33 7.16 8.04
N ALA A 35 -0.77 7.11 7.32
CA ALA A 35 -2.09 6.90 7.89
C ALA A 35 -2.41 5.41 8.06
N LYS A 36 -3.11 5.06 9.14
CA LYS A 36 -3.68 3.71 9.32
C LYS A 36 -5.19 3.81 9.21
N PHE A 37 -5.74 3.17 8.20
CA PHE A 37 -7.18 3.16 7.94
C PHE A 37 -7.82 1.88 8.47
N ASN A 38 -9.03 2.01 9.03
CA ASN A 38 -9.83 0.86 9.43
C ASN A 38 -10.69 0.43 8.23
N LEU A 39 -10.08 -0.39 7.37
CA LEU A 39 -10.70 -0.87 6.14
C LEU A 39 -11.24 -2.28 6.32
N ASN A 40 -12.51 -2.46 5.98
CA ASN A 40 -13.13 -3.77 5.86
C ASN A 40 -12.93 -4.27 4.42
N GLY A 41 -12.65 -5.56 4.31
CA GLY A 41 -12.32 -6.16 3.02
C GLY A 41 -11.85 -7.59 3.16
N PHE A 42 -11.51 -8.19 2.02
CA PHE A 42 -10.93 -9.53 1.96
C PHE A 42 -9.79 -9.54 0.96
N LYS A 43 -8.75 -10.32 1.27
CA LYS A 43 -7.51 -10.35 0.51
C LYS A 43 -6.98 -11.77 0.34
N ASN A 44 -6.37 -12.02 -0.80
CA ASN A 44 -5.60 -13.22 -1.11
C ASN A 44 -4.32 -12.76 -1.82
N THR A 45 -3.28 -12.50 -1.05
CA THR A 45 -2.01 -11.93 -1.54
C THR A 45 -0.82 -12.85 -1.33
N GLU A 46 -0.98 -13.92 -0.56
CA GLU A 46 0.12 -14.81 -0.21
C GLU A 46 0.60 -15.57 -1.45
N LYS A 47 1.91 -15.47 -1.73
CA LYS A 47 2.58 -16.14 -2.84
C LYS A 47 2.06 -15.77 -4.24
N LYS A 48 1.24 -14.71 -4.37
CA LYS A 48 0.70 -14.24 -5.64
C LYS A 48 1.66 -13.25 -6.29
N LYS A 49 1.87 -13.37 -7.60
CA LYS A 49 2.79 -12.49 -8.35
C LYS A 49 2.17 -11.16 -8.72
N VAL A 50 0.86 -11.16 -8.98
CA VAL A 50 0.09 -9.98 -9.39
C VAL A 50 -1.13 -9.89 -8.50
N ILE A 51 -1.40 -8.70 -7.95
CA ILE A 51 -2.54 -8.44 -7.08
C ILE A 51 -3.51 -7.51 -7.81
N VAL A 52 -4.78 -7.92 -7.91
CA VAL A 52 -5.83 -7.08 -8.47
C VAL A 52 -6.57 -6.37 -7.33
N GLY A 53 -6.55 -5.03 -7.35
CA GLY A 53 -7.31 -4.21 -6.40
C GLY A 53 -8.78 -4.10 -6.82
N GLY A 54 -9.70 -4.24 -5.87
CA GLY A 54 -11.14 -4.08 -6.10
C GLY A 54 -11.79 -3.16 -5.07
N MET A 55 -12.56 -2.18 -5.54
CA MET A 55 -13.28 -1.24 -4.68
C MET A 55 -14.78 -1.35 -4.94
N PHE A 56 -15.55 -1.80 -3.95
CA PHE A 56 -16.99 -2.03 -4.10
C PHE A 56 -17.78 -1.40 -2.95
N PRO A 57 -19.00 -0.86 -3.20
CA PRO A 57 -19.85 -0.32 -2.15
C PRO A 57 -20.62 -1.45 -1.47
N ILE A 58 -19.94 -2.29 -0.68
CA ILE A 58 -20.54 -3.44 0.02
C ILE A 58 -21.54 -2.96 1.07
N HIS A 59 -21.34 -1.76 1.63
CA HIS A 59 -22.32 -1.08 2.48
C HIS A 59 -22.86 0.20 1.83
N TYR A 60 -24.07 0.61 2.22
CA TYR A 60 -24.74 1.80 1.68
C TYR A 60 -24.24 3.12 2.27
N ARG A 61 -23.65 3.10 3.47
CA ARG A 61 -23.23 4.32 4.18
C ARG A 61 -22.18 4.04 5.26
N LEU A 62 -21.64 5.13 5.79
CA LEU A 62 -20.91 5.13 7.06
C LEU A 62 -21.89 5.03 8.24
N ALA A 63 -21.48 4.33 9.29
CA ALA A 63 -22.17 4.35 10.57
C ALA A 63 -22.12 5.77 11.18
N ALA A 64 -23.12 6.14 11.98
CA ALA A 64 -23.07 7.40 12.71
C ALA A 64 -21.94 7.35 13.75
N SER A 65 -21.07 8.36 13.76
CA SER A 65 -20.02 8.51 14.77
C SER A 65 -20.21 9.78 15.59
N ASN A 66 -20.29 9.65 16.92
CA ASN A 66 -20.32 10.78 17.86
C ASN A 66 -18.90 11.25 18.21
N SER A 67 -18.03 11.39 17.21
CA SER A 67 -16.64 11.81 17.44
C SER A 67 -16.56 13.33 17.66
N SER A 68 -16.14 13.75 18.86
CA SER A 68 -15.80 15.15 19.14
C SER A 68 -14.49 15.55 18.45
N SER A 69 -14.42 16.78 17.92
CA SER A 69 -13.29 17.30 17.14
C SER A 69 -11.96 17.44 17.91
N THR A 70 -11.92 17.10 19.19
CA THR A 70 -10.74 17.22 20.07
C THR A 70 -9.79 16.02 20.01
N SER A 71 -10.19 14.91 19.39
CA SER A 71 -9.36 13.70 19.26
C SER A 71 -9.04 13.38 17.80
N MET A 72 -7.96 12.63 17.56
CA MET A 72 -7.58 12.22 16.21
C MET A 72 -8.72 11.41 15.56
N PRO A 73 -9.23 11.81 14.38
CA PRO A 73 -10.37 11.16 13.77
C PRO A 73 -10.04 9.71 13.42
N VAL A 74 -10.86 8.80 13.91
CA VAL A 74 -10.77 7.37 13.59
C VAL A 74 -11.66 7.10 12.38
N SER A 75 -11.15 6.31 11.44
CA SER A 75 -11.91 5.85 10.27
C SER A 75 -13.18 5.12 10.71
N VAL A 76 -14.34 5.67 10.33
CA VAL A 76 -15.68 5.25 10.80
C VAL A 76 -16.08 3.91 10.19
N SER A 77 -16.81 3.05 10.90
CA SER A 77 -17.30 1.79 10.34
C SER A 77 -18.42 2.01 9.31
N CYS A 78 -18.79 0.94 8.59
CA CYS A 78 -19.80 0.99 7.54
C CYS A 78 -21.07 0.25 7.95
N GLU A 79 -22.22 0.67 7.41
CA GLU A 79 -23.55 0.19 7.81
C GLU A 79 -24.48 0.03 6.59
N GLY A 80 -25.44 -0.89 6.69
CA GLY A 80 -26.40 -1.19 5.64
C GLY A 80 -25.78 -2.08 4.57
N PHE A 81 -25.60 -3.37 4.90
CA PHE A 81 -25.00 -4.34 3.97
C PHE A 81 -25.84 -4.48 2.69
N ASN A 82 -25.18 -4.40 1.55
CA ASN A 82 -25.79 -4.50 0.23
C ASN A 82 -25.38 -5.81 -0.44
N TYR A 83 -26.30 -6.79 -0.40
CA TYR A 83 -26.08 -8.11 -0.99
C TYR A 83 -25.80 -8.08 -2.50
N ARG A 84 -26.36 -7.11 -3.22
CA ARG A 84 -26.18 -6.99 -4.68
C ARG A 84 -24.75 -6.58 -5.02
N THR A 85 -24.20 -5.61 -4.32
CA THR A 85 -22.83 -5.12 -4.56
C THR A 85 -21.80 -6.06 -3.96
N PHE A 86 -22.12 -6.74 -2.85
CA PHE A 86 -21.31 -7.86 -2.37
C PHE A 86 -21.18 -8.97 -3.42
N ARG A 87 -22.25 -9.28 -4.16
CA ARG A 87 -22.18 -10.23 -5.28
C ARG A 87 -21.25 -9.76 -6.39
N TRP A 88 -21.12 -8.46 -6.63
CA TRP A 88 -20.13 -7.94 -7.59
C TRP A 88 -18.70 -8.19 -7.11
N ALA A 89 -18.42 -7.96 -5.83
CA ALA A 89 -17.12 -8.27 -5.23
C ALA A 89 -16.80 -9.78 -5.29
N GLN A 90 -17.79 -10.64 -5.04
CA GLN A 90 -17.63 -12.09 -5.22
C GLN A 90 -17.43 -12.48 -6.70
N THR A 91 -18.04 -11.76 -7.64
CA THR A 91 -17.87 -12.02 -9.08
C THR A 91 -16.42 -11.74 -9.50
N MET A 92 -15.80 -10.68 -8.99
CA MET A 92 -14.38 -10.42 -9.21
C MET A 92 -13.50 -11.54 -8.66
N ARG A 93 -13.75 -11.98 -7.43
CA ARG A 93 -13.04 -13.12 -6.82
C ARG A 93 -13.21 -14.39 -7.66
N PHE A 94 -14.43 -14.71 -8.06
CA PHE A 94 -14.73 -15.87 -8.89
C PHE A 94 -14.01 -15.81 -10.24
N ALA A 95 -14.03 -14.65 -10.90
CA ALA A 95 -13.33 -14.48 -12.18
C ALA A 95 -11.81 -14.69 -12.04
N ILE A 96 -11.21 -14.20 -10.94
CA ILE A 96 -9.79 -14.45 -10.63
C ILE A 96 -9.53 -15.95 -10.41
N ASP A 97 -10.39 -16.64 -9.67
CA ASP A 97 -10.27 -18.08 -9.44
C ASP A 97 -10.40 -18.87 -10.75
N GLU A 98 -11.27 -18.46 -11.67
CA GLU A 98 -11.40 -19.08 -13.00
C GLU A 98 -10.19 -18.82 -13.90
N ILE A 99 -9.63 -17.59 -13.89
CA ILE A 99 -8.39 -17.27 -14.62
C ILE A 99 -7.23 -18.12 -14.11
N ASN A 100 -7.08 -18.26 -12.79
CA ASN A 100 -6.01 -19.05 -12.18
C ASN A 100 -6.07 -20.55 -12.50
N LYS A 101 -7.24 -21.09 -12.90
CA LYS A 101 -7.41 -22.48 -13.34
C LYS A 101 -7.05 -22.70 -14.81
N ARG A 102 -6.84 -21.63 -15.58
CA ARG A 102 -6.64 -21.66 -17.03
C ARG A 102 -5.19 -21.34 -17.37
N GLU A 103 -4.43 -22.36 -17.76
CA GLU A 103 -3.01 -22.21 -18.12
C GLU A 103 -2.78 -21.43 -19.43
N ASP A 104 -3.81 -21.29 -20.26
CA ASP A 104 -3.75 -20.60 -21.55
C ASP A 104 -3.93 -19.07 -21.47
N ILE A 105 -4.47 -18.54 -20.37
CA ILE A 105 -4.72 -17.10 -20.21
C ILE A 105 -3.51 -16.40 -19.58
N LEU A 106 -3.04 -16.93 -18.44
CA LEU A 106 -1.89 -16.38 -17.69
C LEU A 106 -0.95 -17.53 -17.26
N PRO A 107 -0.17 -18.08 -18.19
CA PRO A 107 0.74 -19.17 -17.88
C PRO A 107 1.75 -18.74 -16.80
N ASN A 108 2.00 -19.65 -15.84
CA ASN A 108 2.99 -19.46 -14.75
C ASN A 108 2.74 -18.24 -13.85
N THR A 109 1.53 -17.68 -13.84
CA THR A 109 1.16 -16.51 -13.05
C THR A 109 -0.12 -16.75 -12.30
N GLU A 110 -0.06 -16.70 -10.98
CA GLU A 110 -1.24 -16.77 -10.13
C GLU A 110 -1.62 -15.36 -9.65
N LEU A 111 -2.86 -14.98 -9.95
CA LEU A 111 -3.46 -13.73 -9.54
C LEU A 111 -3.94 -13.82 -8.09
N GLY A 112 -3.65 -12.75 -7.35
CA GLY A 112 -4.25 -12.45 -6.06
C GLY A 112 -5.24 -11.30 -6.14
N TYR A 113 -5.84 -10.98 -5.01
CA TYR A 113 -6.74 -9.83 -4.91
C TYR A 113 -6.66 -9.15 -3.55
N VAL A 114 -7.00 -7.85 -3.53
CA VAL A 114 -7.33 -7.11 -2.33
C VAL A 114 -8.59 -6.31 -2.62
N ILE A 115 -9.68 -6.66 -1.94
CA ILE A 115 -10.97 -6.01 -2.13
C ILE A 115 -11.33 -5.22 -0.88
N TYR A 116 -11.62 -3.92 -1.04
CA TYR A 116 -12.08 -3.03 0.02
C TYR A 116 -13.51 -2.56 -0.20
N ASP A 117 -14.17 -2.25 0.91
CA ASP A 117 -15.49 -1.63 0.93
C ASP A 117 -15.39 -0.11 0.90
N SER A 118 -16.02 0.53 -0.10
CA SER A 118 -16.11 1.99 -0.20
C SER A 118 -17.25 2.59 0.62
N CYS A 119 -18.17 1.76 1.09
CA CYS A 119 -19.32 2.17 1.90
C CYS A 119 -20.18 3.25 1.22
N PHE A 120 -20.13 3.27 -0.12
CA PHE A 120 -20.75 4.28 -0.99
C PHE A 120 -20.30 5.73 -0.69
N THR A 121 -19.06 5.90 -0.19
CA THR A 121 -18.50 7.21 0.15
C THR A 121 -17.11 7.43 -0.45
N ILE A 122 -16.80 8.68 -0.80
CA ILE A 122 -15.51 9.07 -1.39
C ILE A 122 -14.37 8.89 -0.38
N SER A 123 -14.58 9.29 0.88
CA SER A 123 -13.55 9.21 1.92
C SER A 123 -13.01 7.79 2.08
N LYS A 124 -13.88 6.79 2.26
CA LYS A 124 -13.50 5.38 2.35
C LYS A 124 -12.84 4.84 1.10
N ALA A 125 -13.33 5.23 -0.08
CA ALA A 125 -12.71 4.85 -1.34
C ALA A 125 -11.27 5.37 -1.44
N VAL A 126 -11.02 6.61 -1.01
CA VAL A 126 -9.67 7.20 -0.97
C VAL A 126 -8.78 6.51 0.07
N GLU A 127 -9.29 6.23 1.27
CA GLU A 127 -8.56 5.47 2.30
C GLU A 127 -8.07 4.12 1.75
N GLY A 128 -8.96 3.34 1.12
CA GLY A 128 -8.57 2.06 0.52
C GLY A 128 -7.67 2.22 -0.70
N THR A 129 -7.91 3.20 -1.56
CA THR A 129 -7.06 3.45 -2.73
C THR A 129 -5.62 3.77 -2.34
N LEU A 130 -5.44 4.56 -1.27
CA LEU A 130 -4.11 4.92 -0.81
C LEU A 130 -3.31 3.71 -0.31
N THR A 131 -3.97 2.66 0.18
CA THR A 131 -3.31 1.39 0.53
C THR A 131 -2.85 0.57 -0.67
N TYR A 132 -3.39 0.81 -1.87
CA TYR A 132 -2.91 0.16 -3.10
C TYR A 132 -1.61 0.78 -3.62
N LEU A 133 -1.30 2.01 -3.20
CA LEU A 133 -0.16 2.78 -3.70
C LEU A 133 1.12 2.58 -2.88
N THR A 134 1.08 1.73 -1.85
CA THR A 134 2.18 1.52 -0.89
C THR A 134 2.47 0.06 -0.67
#